data_AF-A0A6P0WZX8-F1
#
_entry.id   AF-A0A6P0WZX8-F1
#
_cell.length_a   1.000
_cell.length_b   1.000
_cell.length_c   1.000
_cell.angle_alpha   90.00
_cell.angle_beta   90.00
_cell.angle_gamma   90.00
#
_symmetry.space_group_name_H-M   'P 1'
#
loop_
_entity.id
_entity.type
_entity.pdbx_description
1 polymer ?
#
loop_
_entity_poly.entity_id
_entity_poly.type
_entity_poly.pdbx_seq_one_letter_code
_entity_poly.pdbx_strand_id
1 'polypeptide(L)'
;MSEFSRNMAFVIGINNYTNGISPLHNAENDAKQLVELLRKQHGYQVWVCLNELATLNKLNRFLSHTLPEQVQENDRLLFYFAGHGIALNGDDGPAGYLIPQDATLNATETYLPMAKLQESLEKLPCRHFLGILDCCFAGAFRW
;
A
#
# COMPACT_ATOMS: atom_id res chain seq x y z
N MET A 1 -8.53 1.09 29.51
CA MET A 1 -7.61 1.22 28.35
C MET A 1 -8.29 2.16 27.37
N SER A 2 -7.64 3.22 26.90
CA SER A 2 -8.30 4.10 25.92
C SER A 2 -8.40 3.36 24.58
N GLU A 3 -9.62 3.00 24.21
CA GLU A 3 -9.96 2.48 22.88
C GLU A 3 -9.49 3.45 21.79
N PHE A 4 -9.11 2.93 20.62
CA PHE A 4 -8.82 3.78 19.46
C PHE A 4 -10.10 4.49 19.00
N SER A 5 -9.98 5.71 18.50
CA SER A 5 -11.15 6.46 18.01
C SER A 5 -11.77 5.79 16.78
N ARG A 6 -10.94 5.44 15.80
CA ARG A 6 -11.35 4.71 14.59
C ARG A 6 -10.30 3.68 14.19
N ASN A 7 -10.80 2.64 13.54
CA ASN A 7 -10.00 1.58 12.94
C ASN A 7 -10.03 1.78 11.43
N MET A 8 -8.93 2.19 10.84
CA MET A 8 -8.86 2.56 9.42
C MET A 8 -7.91 1.62 8.68
N ALA A 9 -8.25 1.23 7.46
CA ALA A 9 -7.36 0.42 6.64
C ALA A 9 -7.37 0.87 5.18
N PHE A 10 -6.18 0.86 4.57
CA PHE A 10 -6.03 0.98 3.12
C PHE A 10 -5.48 -0.34 2.59
N VAL A 11 -6.28 -1.02 1.77
CA VAL A 11 -5.98 -2.36 1.26
C VAL A 11 -5.86 -2.30 -0.26
N ILE A 12 -4.68 -2.68 -0.75
CA ILE A 12 -4.33 -2.73 -2.17
C ILE A 12 -4.05 -4.18 -2.56
N GLY A 13 -4.62 -4.63 -3.69
CA GLY A 13 -4.38 -5.96 -4.25
C GLY A 13 -4.36 -5.92 -5.78
N ILE A 14 -3.25 -6.34 -6.39
CA ILE A 14 -3.06 -6.20 -7.84
C ILE A 14 -2.66 -7.54 -8.45
N ASN A 15 -3.56 -8.07 -9.28
CA ASN A 15 -3.32 -9.23 -10.14
C ASN A 15 -3.10 -8.81 -11.60
N ASN A 16 -3.95 -7.90 -12.10
CA ASN A 16 -4.05 -7.58 -13.52
C ASN A 16 -2.99 -6.59 -13.99
N TYR A 17 -1.73 -7.00 -13.94
CA TYR A 17 -0.63 -6.24 -14.51
C TYR A 17 -0.65 -6.27 -16.05
N THR A 18 -0.23 -5.16 -16.65
CA THR A 18 -0.15 -4.98 -18.10
C THR A 18 1.24 -4.44 -18.48
N ASN A 19 1.43 -3.94 -19.71
CA ASN A 19 2.63 -3.22 -20.13
C ASN A 19 3.96 -3.98 -19.92
N GLY A 20 3.94 -5.29 -20.20
CA GLY A 20 5.11 -6.16 -20.08
C GLY A 20 5.38 -6.71 -18.68
N ILE A 21 4.54 -6.40 -17.69
CA ILE A 21 4.63 -6.95 -16.34
C ILE A 21 3.69 -8.15 -16.24
N SER A 22 4.21 -9.30 -15.81
CA SER A 22 3.42 -10.53 -15.71
C SER A 22 2.31 -10.42 -14.66
N PRO A 23 1.09 -10.93 -14.93
CA PRO A 23 0.01 -10.91 -13.97
C PRO A 23 0.28 -11.83 -12.76
N LEU A 24 -0.42 -11.56 -11.66
CA LEU A 24 -0.48 -12.41 -10.48
C LEU A 24 -1.87 -13.07 -10.35
N HIS A 25 -1.99 -14.05 -9.47
CA HIS A 25 -3.24 -14.82 -9.30
C HIS A 25 -3.91 -14.61 -7.94
N ASN A 26 -3.15 -14.28 -6.89
CA ASN A 26 -3.65 -14.33 -5.51
C ASN A 26 -3.84 -12.95 -4.86
N ALA A 27 -3.09 -11.93 -5.26
CA ALA A 27 -3.05 -10.63 -4.56
C ALA A 27 -4.43 -9.96 -4.42
N GLU A 28 -5.27 -10.01 -5.47
CA GLU A 28 -6.64 -9.50 -5.37
C GLU A 28 -7.52 -10.31 -4.41
N ASN A 29 -7.38 -11.64 -4.42
CA ASN A 29 -8.17 -12.53 -3.57
C ASN A 29 -7.76 -12.38 -2.09
N ASP A 30 -6.45 -12.26 -1.82
CA ASP A 30 -5.92 -12.06 -0.48
C ASP A 30 -6.39 -10.71 0.08
N ALA A 31 -6.31 -9.64 -0.72
CA ALA A 31 -6.86 -8.33 -0.37
C ALA A 31 -8.37 -8.39 -0.06
N LYS A 32 -9.18 -9.06 -0.90
CA LYS A 32 -10.63 -9.20 -0.67
C LYS A 32 -10.93 -9.95 0.63
N GLN A 33 -10.23 -11.05 0.91
CA GLN A 33 -10.42 -11.80 2.15
C GLN A 33 -10.06 -10.97 3.39
N LEU A 34 -8.96 -10.21 3.31
CA LEU A 34 -8.56 -9.32 4.40
C LEU A 34 -9.60 -8.20 4.62
N VAL A 35 -10.14 -7.59 3.56
CA VAL A 35 -11.20 -6.57 3.67
C VAL A 35 -12.41 -7.12 4.42
N GLU A 36 -12.87 -8.32 4.06
CA GLU A 36 -14.02 -8.96 4.69
C GLU A 36 -13.76 -9.22 6.17
N LEU A 37 -12.58 -9.75 6.53
CA LEU A 37 -12.17 -9.98 7.91
C LEU A 37 -12.14 -8.67 8.71
N LEU A 38 -11.46 -7.65 8.17
CA LEU A 38 -11.29 -6.34 8.82
C LEU A 38 -12.64 -5.65 9.08
N ARG A 39 -13.55 -5.68 8.11
CA ARG A 39 -14.89 -5.09 8.25
C ARG A 39 -15.76 -5.87 9.23
N LYS A 40 -15.88 -7.19 9.06
CA LYS A 40 -16.85 -8.03 9.78
C LYS A 40 -16.43 -8.33 11.21
N GLN A 41 -15.14 -8.56 11.45
CA GLN A 41 -14.66 -9.06 12.74
C GLN A 41 -13.92 -7.99 13.56
N HIS A 42 -13.35 -6.98 12.90
CA HIS A 42 -12.49 -6.00 13.58
C HIS A 42 -12.99 -4.54 13.46
N GLY A 43 -14.15 -4.32 12.84
CA GLY A 43 -14.81 -3.00 12.78
C GLY A 43 -13.98 -1.93 12.07
N TYR A 44 -13.18 -2.32 11.07
CA TYR A 44 -12.40 -1.36 10.28
C TYR A 44 -13.24 -0.68 9.20
N GLN A 45 -13.00 0.62 9.02
CA GLN A 45 -13.35 1.38 7.83
C GLN A 45 -12.24 1.15 6.80
N VAL A 46 -12.58 0.53 5.67
CA VAL A 46 -11.58 0.05 4.72
C VAL A 46 -11.74 0.72 3.36
N TRP A 47 -10.71 1.43 2.92
CA TRP A 47 -10.51 1.83 1.53
C TRP A 47 -9.90 0.67 0.76
N VAL A 48 -10.48 0.36 -0.40
CA VAL A 48 -10.13 -0.81 -1.21
C VAL A 48 -9.68 -0.35 -2.58
N CYS A 49 -8.50 -0.79 -3.00
CA CYS A 49 -7.90 -0.41 -4.28
C CYS A 49 -7.39 -1.66 -5.00
N LEU A 50 -8.21 -2.18 -5.93
CA LEU A 50 -7.92 -3.43 -6.62
C LEU A 50 -7.60 -3.18 -8.09
N ASN A 51 -6.63 -3.92 -8.63
CA ASN A 51 -6.30 -3.96 -10.05
C ASN A 51 -6.27 -2.57 -10.68
N GLU A 52 -7.12 -2.28 -11.67
CA GLU A 52 -7.14 -1.05 -12.48
C GLU A 52 -7.44 0.22 -11.65
N LEU A 53 -7.85 0.07 -10.39
CA LEU A 53 -7.95 1.18 -9.45
C LEU A 53 -6.60 1.56 -8.83
N ALA A 54 -5.64 0.63 -8.77
CA ALA A 54 -4.34 0.80 -8.12
C ALA A 54 -3.28 1.43 -9.04
N THR A 55 -3.67 2.50 -9.74
CA THR A 55 -2.77 3.31 -10.58
C THR A 55 -1.80 4.12 -9.72
N LEU A 56 -0.60 4.42 -10.23
CA LEU A 56 0.40 5.25 -9.54
C LEU A 56 -0.20 6.60 -9.09
N ASN A 57 -0.98 7.26 -9.96
CA ASN A 57 -1.59 8.55 -9.64
C ASN A 57 -2.57 8.46 -8.45
N LYS A 58 -3.46 7.46 -8.45
CA LYS A 58 -4.40 7.25 -7.34
C LYS A 58 -3.69 6.91 -6.04
N LEU A 59 -2.67 6.05 -6.07
CA LEU A 59 -1.87 5.72 -4.87
C LEU A 59 -1.18 6.97 -4.32
N ASN A 60 -0.51 7.74 -5.17
CA ASN A 60 0.14 8.99 -4.76
C ASN A 60 -0.85 9.99 -4.17
N ARG A 61 -2.01 10.20 -4.81
CA ARG A 61 -3.04 11.12 -4.32
C ARG A 61 -3.59 10.67 -2.97
N PHE A 62 -3.83 9.38 -2.82
CA PHE A 62 -4.33 8.81 -1.58
C PHE A 62 -3.34 9.01 -0.42
N LEU A 63 -2.05 8.74 -0.65
CA LEU A 63 -0.99 8.91 0.34
C LEU A 63 -0.75 10.39 0.71
N SER A 64 -0.78 11.30 -0.26
CA SER A 64 -0.41 12.71 -0.05
C SER A 64 -1.57 13.62 0.35
N HIS A 65 -2.83 13.22 0.10
CA HIS A 65 -4.00 14.06 0.40
C HIS A 65 -5.01 13.32 1.28
N THR A 66 -5.48 12.15 0.85
CA THR A 66 -6.58 11.45 1.53
C THR A 66 -6.18 10.96 2.92
N LEU A 67 -5.03 10.31 3.09
CA LEU A 67 -4.61 9.85 4.42
C LEU A 67 -4.37 11.01 5.40
N PRO A 68 -3.61 12.06 5.05
CA PRO A 68 -3.40 13.20 5.95
C PRO A 68 -4.69 13.92 6.36
N GLU A 69 -5.69 14.02 5.47
CA GLU A 69 -6.98 14.65 5.78
C GLU A 69 -7.87 13.80 6.68
N GLN A 70 -7.73 12.47 6.62
CA GLN A 70 -8.67 11.55 7.26
C GLN A 70 -8.14 10.98 8.58
N VAL A 71 -6.83 10.77 8.71
CA VAL A 71 -6.20 10.13 9.89
C VAL A 71 -5.97 11.15 11.00
N GLN A 72 -6.36 10.80 12.22
CA GLN A 72 -6.23 11.63 13.43
C GLN A 72 -5.38 10.95 14.51
N GLU A 73 -4.99 11.72 15.53
CA GLU A 73 -4.04 11.32 16.57
C GLU A 73 -4.40 10.04 17.33
N ASN A 74 -5.69 9.73 17.52
CA ASN A 74 -6.14 8.56 18.28
C ASN A 74 -6.61 7.38 17.41
N ASP A 75 -6.43 7.46 16.09
CA ASP A 75 -6.79 6.38 15.18
C ASP A 75 -5.73 5.29 15.11
N ARG A 76 -6.14 4.09 14.69
CA ARG A 76 -5.22 3.05 14.19
C ARG A 76 -5.36 2.93 12.67
N LEU A 77 -4.23 2.85 11.99
CA LEU A 77 -4.16 2.65 10.55
C LEU A 77 -3.50 1.30 10.21
N LEU A 78 -4.13 0.55 9.32
CA LEU A 78 -3.54 -0.62 8.67
C LEU A 78 -3.31 -0.31 7.19
N PHE A 79 -2.09 -0.45 6.71
CA PHE A 79 -1.76 -0.39 5.29
C PHE A 79 -1.42 -1.79 4.81
N TYR A 80 -2.13 -2.30 3.81
CA TYR A 80 -1.87 -3.60 3.20
C TYR A 80 -1.65 -3.44 1.70
N PHE A 81 -0.54 -3.98 1.21
CA PHE A 81 -0.26 -4.06 -0.22
C PHE A 81 0.07 -5.51 -0.58
N ALA A 82 -0.63 -6.06 -1.58
CA ALA A 82 -0.27 -7.29 -2.26
C ALA A 82 -0.09 -7.04 -3.77
N GLY A 83 1.04 -7.47 -4.31
CA GLY A 83 1.40 -7.23 -5.70
C GLY A 83 2.89 -7.46 -5.97
N HIS A 84 3.37 -6.96 -7.11
CA HIS A 84 4.80 -6.98 -7.41
C HIS A 84 5.55 -5.93 -6.60
N GLY A 85 6.73 -6.32 -6.13
CA GLY A 85 7.74 -5.44 -5.56
C GLY A 85 9.09 -5.78 -6.18
N ILE A 86 9.91 -4.78 -6.43
CA ILE A 86 11.24 -4.94 -7.02
C ILE A 86 12.28 -4.16 -6.24
N ALA A 87 13.54 -4.59 -6.32
CA ALA A 87 14.69 -3.80 -5.89
C ALA A 87 15.51 -3.43 -7.13
N LEU A 88 15.83 -2.14 -7.26
CA LEU A 88 16.75 -1.63 -8.27
C LEU A 88 17.98 -1.05 -7.58
N ASN A 89 19.15 -1.14 -8.21
CA ASN A 89 20.36 -0.50 -7.69
C ASN A 89 20.20 1.02 -7.79
N GLY A 90 20.22 1.70 -6.64
CA GLY A 90 20.30 3.16 -6.55
C GLY A 90 21.68 3.62 -6.08
N ASP A 91 21.87 4.93 -6.06
CA ASP A 91 23.15 5.57 -5.70
C ASP A 91 23.58 5.23 -4.26
N ASP A 92 22.62 5.08 -3.34
CA ASP A 92 22.84 4.75 -1.92
C ASP A 92 22.59 3.25 -1.61
N GLY A 93 22.57 2.39 -2.64
CA GLY A 93 22.29 0.96 -2.53
C GLY A 93 20.93 0.54 -3.09
N PRO A 94 20.49 -0.70 -2.86
CA PRO A 94 19.25 -1.21 -3.44
C PRO A 94 18.02 -0.43 -2.92
N ALA A 95 17.29 0.19 -3.84
CA ALA A 95 16.05 0.92 -3.59
C ALA A 95 14.84 0.04 -3.93
N GLY A 96 13.92 -0.08 -2.98
CA GLY A 96 12.68 -0.85 -3.12
C GLY A 96 11.56 -0.06 -3.79
N TYR A 97 10.77 -0.75 -4.62
CA TYR A 97 9.62 -0.17 -5.29
C TYR A 97 8.43 -1.12 -5.19
N LEU A 98 7.25 -0.57 -4.92
CA LEU A 98 5.98 -1.23 -5.19
C LEU A 98 5.58 -0.95 -6.63
N ILE A 99 4.96 -1.92 -7.29
CA ILE A 99 4.56 -1.80 -8.69
C ILE A 99 3.05 -1.53 -8.79
N PRO A 100 2.64 -0.30 -9.17
CA PRO A 100 1.26 0.03 -9.48
C PRO A 100 0.73 -0.74 -10.69
N GLN A 101 -0.60 -0.81 -10.84
CA GLN A 101 -1.20 -1.60 -11.90
C GLN A 101 -0.91 -1.05 -13.31
N ASP A 102 -0.79 0.26 -13.45
CA ASP A 102 -0.49 0.97 -14.70
C ASP A 102 1.01 1.12 -14.97
N ALA A 103 1.86 0.48 -14.15
CA ALA A 103 3.30 0.49 -14.34
C ALA A 103 3.69 -0.10 -15.69
N THR A 104 4.77 0.41 -16.28
CA THR A 104 5.35 -0.10 -17.53
C THR A 104 6.71 -0.73 -17.26
N LEU A 105 6.95 -1.92 -17.80
CA LEU A 105 8.22 -2.63 -17.60
C LEU A 105 9.40 -1.74 -18.04
N ASN A 106 10.39 -1.61 -17.16
CA ASN A 106 11.60 -0.78 -17.32
C ASN A 106 11.38 0.74 -17.32
N ALA A 107 10.17 1.23 -17.01
CA ALA A 107 9.85 2.65 -16.85
C ALA A 107 9.74 2.99 -15.36
N THR A 108 10.88 3.26 -14.71
CA THR A 108 10.98 3.39 -13.25
C THR A 108 10.18 4.56 -12.67
N GLU A 109 9.92 5.59 -13.48
CA GLU A 109 9.04 6.72 -13.14
C GLU A 109 7.58 6.31 -12.92
N THR A 110 7.19 5.13 -13.42
CA THR A 110 5.85 4.55 -13.23
C THR A 110 5.73 3.70 -11.97
N TYR A 111 6.84 3.51 -11.24
CA TYR A 111 6.86 2.72 -10.01
C TYR A 111 6.64 3.60 -8.78
N LEU A 112 6.21 3.01 -7.66
CA LEU A 112 6.06 3.71 -6.40
C LEU A 112 7.26 3.41 -5.49
N PRO A 113 8.16 4.38 -5.22
CA PRO A 113 9.30 4.16 -4.33
C PRO A 113 8.82 3.83 -2.90
N MET A 114 9.37 2.78 -2.30
CA MET A 114 9.09 2.40 -0.92
C MET A 114 9.48 3.50 0.07
N ALA A 115 10.57 4.24 -0.21
CA ALA A 115 10.97 5.40 0.60
C ALA A 115 9.92 6.52 0.61
N LYS A 116 9.28 6.78 -0.54
CA LYS A 116 8.19 7.77 -0.63
C LYS A 116 6.95 7.31 0.12
N LEU A 117 6.64 6.01 0.06
CA LEU A 117 5.58 5.40 0.85
C LEU A 117 5.87 5.57 2.35
N GLN A 118 7.07 5.21 2.81
CA GLN A 118 7.52 5.37 4.19
C GLN A 118 7.36 6.82 4.66
N GLU A 119 7.95 7.78 3.93
CA GLU A 119 7.87 9.21 4.26
C GLU A 119 6.43 9.71 4.38
N SER A 120 5.53 9.23 3.52
CA SER A 120 4.12 9.61 3.55
C SER A 120 3.39 9.06 4.78
N LEU A 121 3.73 7.83 5.19
CA LEU A 121 3.10 7.15 6.32
C LEU A 121 3.64 7.63 7.67
N GLU A 122 4.94 7.93 7.78
CA GLU A 122 5.57 8.46 9.00
C GLU A 122 5.02 9.83 9.43
N LYS A 123 4.52 10.62 8.47
CA LYS A 123 3.93 11.94 8.73
C LYS A 123 2.50 11.86 9.27
N LEU A 124 1.87 10.68 9.27
CA LEU A 124 0.49 10.54 9.72
C LEU A 124 0.42 10.57 11.26
N PRO A 125 -0.56 11.29 11.85
CA PRO A 125 -0.62 11.45 13.30
C PRO A 125 -1.12 10.20 14.05
N CYS A 126 -1.46 9.10 13.36
CA CYS A 126 -2.11 7.96 13.99
C CYS A 126 -1.34 7.40 15.19
N ARG A 127 -2.06 7.06 16.25
CA ARG A 127 -1.49 6.44 17.45
C ARG A 127 -0.82 5.10 17.18
N HIS A 128 -1.37 4.33 16.23
CA HIS A 128 -0.85 3.02 15.88
C HIS A 128 -0.92 2.79 14.38
N PHE A 129 0.20 2.33 13.82
CA PHE A 129 0.31 1.95 12.42
C PHE A 129 0.72 0.48 12.31
N LEU A 130 0.09 -0.25 11.38
CA LEU A 130 0.50 -1.59 10.96
C LEU A 130 0.64 -1.61 9.43
N GLY A 131 1.85 -1.79 8.93
CA GLY A 131 2.14 -2.00 7.51
C GLY A 131 2.34 -3.49 7.21
N ILE A 132 1.65 -4.00 6.20
CA ILE A 132 1.82 -5.36 5.68
C ILE A 132 2.12 -5.25 4.18
N LEU A 133 3.31 -5.69 3.78
CA LEU A 133 3.75 -5.71 2.39
C LEU A 133 3.93 -7.17 1.94
N ASP A 134 2.96 -7.66 1.18
CA ASP A 134 2.95 -8.98 0.57
C ASP A 134 3.46 -8.89 -0.87
N CYS A 135 4.77 -8.65 -0.99
CA CYS A 135 5.45 -8.51 -2.28
C CYS A 135 6.91 -8.97 -2.17
N CYS A 136 7.51 -9.30 -3.31
CA CYS A 136 8.96 -9.52 -3.37
C CYS A 136 9.71 -8.25 -2.93
N PHE A 137 10.89 -8.44 -2.33
CA PHE A 137 11.74 -7.35 -1.84
C PHE A 137 11.06 -6.40 -0.84
N ALA A 138 9.99 -6.84 -0.16
CA ALA A 138 9.33 -6.06 0.90
C ALA A 138 10.31 -5.58 2.01
N GLY A 139 11.39 -6.33 2.28
CA GLY A 139 12.43 -5.92 3.24
C GLY A 139 13.29 -4.72 2.81
N ALA A 140 13.16 -4.24 1.57
CA ALA A 140 13.74 -2.96 1.15
C ALA A 140 12.95 -1.77 1.69
N PHE A 141 11.72 -1.99 2.17
CA PHE A 141 10.97 -1.03 2.95
C PHE A 141 11.63 -0.89 4.33
N ARG A 142 12.17 0.29 4.60
CA ARG A 142 12.75 0.62 5.91
C ARG A 142 11.67 1.33 6.72
N TRP A 143 11.67 1.13 8.03
CA TRP A 143 10.77 1.78 8.98
C TRP A 143 11.58 2.11 10.22
#